data_AF-K6DSU2-F1
#
_entry.id   AF-K6DSU2-F1
#
_cell.length_a   1.000
_cell.length_b   1.000
_cell.length_c   1.000
_cell.angle_alpha   90.00
_cell.angle_beta   90.00
_cell.angle_gamma   90.00
#
_symmetry.space_group_name_H-M   'P 1'
#
loop_
_entity.id
_entity.type
_entity.pdbx_description
1 polymer ?
#
loop_
_entity_poly.entity_id
_entity_poly.type
_entity_poly.pdbx_seq_one_letter_code
_entity_poly.pdbx_strand_id
1 'polypeptide(L)' 'MNLNVRFLTTIVTALLFTVLVFMNFLGYWKANSTIQILFFFIMIGSVLNAGTEIGKNLKKRS' A
#
# COMPACT_ATOMS: atom_id res chain seq x y z
N MET A 1 12.92 -11.92 -11.71
CA MET A 1 12.88 -10.71 -10.87
C MET A 1 13.50 -11.01 -9.53
N ASN A 2 14.48 -10.22 -9.11
CA ASN A 2 15.18 -10.41 -7.84
C ASN A 2 14.19 -10.24 -6.66
N LEU A 3 14.21 -11.13 -5.67
CA LEU A 3 13.23 -11.15 -4.56
C LEU A 3 13.15 -9.81 -3.81
N ASN A 4 14.29 -9.11 -3.70
CA ASN A 4 14.38 -7.77 -3.13
C ASN A 4 13.59 -6.71 -3.92
N VAL A 5 13.56 -6.80 -5.25
CA VAL A 5 12.87 -5.81 -6.09
C VAL A 5 11.36 -5.95 -5.92
N ARG A 6 10.85 -7.18 -5.89
CA ARG A 6 9.42 -7.46 -5.70
C ARG A 6 8.92 -6.96 -4.34
N PHE A 7 9.73 -7.17 -3.30
CA PHE A 7 9.45 -6.69 -1.95
C PHE A 7 9.42 -5.16 -1.87
N LEU A 8 10.42 -4.51 -2.47
CA LEU A 8 10.51 -3.06 -2.52
C LEU A 8 9.34 -2.46 -3.29
N THR A 9 8.92 -3.06 -4.40
CA THR A 9 7.72 -2.62 -5.12
C THR A 9 6.45 -2.76 -4.29
N THR A 10 6.28 -3.85 -3.51
CA THR A 10 5.10 -4.01 -2.64
C THR A 10 5.03 -2.92 -1.57
N ILE A 11 6.15 -2.59 -0.92
CA ILE A 11 6.22 -1.53 0.10
C ILE A 11 5.98 -0.15 -0.52
N VAL A 12 6.65 0.17 -1.61
CA VAL A 12 6.50 1.46 -2.31
C VAL A 12 5.06 1.66 -2.75
N THR A 13 4.41 0.61 -3.27
CA THR A 13 3.00 0.66 -3.69
C THR A 13 2.07 0.95 -2.52
N ALA A 14 2.24 0.25 -1.39
CA ALA A 14 1.45 0.50 -0.18
C ALA A 14 1.64 1.92 0.35
N LEU A 15 2.87 2.43 0.35
CA LEU A 15 3.18 3.80 0.76
C LEU A 15 2.49 4.82 -0.17
N LEU A 16 2.55 4.60 -1.48
CA LEU A 16 1.96 5.50 -2.48
C LEU A 16 0.43 5.61 -2.31
N PHE A 17 -0.24 4.47 -2.15
CA PHE A 17 -1.69 4.43 -1.91
C PHE A 17 -2.07 5.09 -0.58
N THR A 18 -1.25 4.93 0.46
CA THR A 18 -1.46 5.58 1.75
C THR A 18 -1.41 7.10 1.62
N VAL A 19 -0.39 7.63 0.93
CA VAL A 19 -0.23 9.07 0.68
C VAL A 19 -1.39 9.63 -0.16
N LEU A 20 -1.83 8.91 -1.19
CA LEU A 20 -2.95 9.33 -2.04
C LEU A 20 -4.26 9.47 -1.24
N VAL A 21 -4.57 8.49 -0.38
CA VAL A 21 -5.73 8.53 0.51
C VAL A 21 -5.60 9.68 1.51
N PHE A 22 -4.40 9.90 2.07
CA PHE A 22 -4.13 10.99 3.00
C PHE A 22 -4.29 12.37 2.35
N MET A 23 -3.77 12.58 1.14
CA MET A 23 -3.93 13.82 0.40
C MET A 23 -5.39 14.10 0.08
N ASN A 24 -6.15 13.06 -0.24
CA ASN A 24 -7.58 13.16 -0.46
C ASN A 24 -8.34 13.53 0.84
N PHE A 25 -7.94 12.96 1.98
CA PHE A 25 -8.53 13.27 3.29
C PHE A 25 -8.22 14.70 3.77
N LEU A 26 -6.99 15.18 3.54
CA LEU A 26 -6.56 16.55 3.87
C LEU A 26 -7.15 17.61 2.92
N GLY A 27 -7.87 17.21 1.87
CA GLY A 27 -8.49 18.12 0.92
C GLY A 27 -7.52 18.74 -0.08
N TYR A 28 -6.30 18.21 -0.21
CA TYR A 28 -5.34 18.64 -1.25
C TYR A 28 -5.85 18.35 -2.66
N TRP A 29 -6.69 17.33 -2.81
CA TRP A 29 -7.40 17.05 -4.06
C TRP A 29 -8.75 16.39 -3.76
N LYS A 30 -9.78 16.69 -4.59
CA LYS A 30 -11.11 16.10 -4.48
C LYS A 30 -11.28 14.99 -5.51
N ALA A 31 -11.34 13.75 -5.04
CA ALA A 31 -11.84 12.63 -5.83
C ALA A 31 -13.35 12.44 -5.62
N ASN A 32 -14.04 11.89 -6.63
CA ASN A 32 -15.43 11.45 -6.49
C ASN A 32 -15.53 10.41 -5.35
N SER A 33 -16.62 10.42 -4.57
CA SER A 33 -16.80 9.54 -3.40
C SER A 33 -16.60 8.06 -3.74
N THR A 34 -17.00 7.62 -4.93
CA THR A 34 -16.75 6.25 -5.43
C THR A 34 -15.25 5.95 -5.55
N ILE A 35 -14.47 6.90 -6.07
CA ILE A 35 -13.02 6.77 -6.26
C ILE A 35 -12.30 6.78 -4.90
N GLN A 36 -12.74 7.62 -3.96
CA GLN A 36 -12.19 7.65 -2.60
C GLN A 36 -12.35 6.30 -1.88
N ILE A 37 -13.54 5.71 -1.95
CA ILE A 37 -13.85 4.41 -1.36
C ILE A 37 -12.98 3.31 -2.01
N LEU A 38 -12.86 3.33 -3.33
CA LEU A 38 -12.01 2.39 -4.06
C LEU A 38 -10.54 2.48 -3.61
N PHE A 39 -9.98 3.70 -3.53
CA PHE A 39 -8.62 3.92 -3.05
C PHE A 39 -8.41 3.47 -1.60
N PHE A 40 -9.41 3.64 -0.74
CA PHE A 40 -9.34 3.19 0.65
C PHE A 40 -9.20 1.66 0.75
N PHE A 41 -10.02 0.91 0.00
CA PHE A 41 -9.92 -0.55 -0.01
C PHE A 41 -8.61 -1.06 -0.63
N ILE A 42 -8.15 -0.42 -1.72
CA ILE A 42 -6.86 -0.76 -2.34
C ILE A 42 -5.69 -0.49 -1.39
N MET A 43 -5.75 0.60 -0.62
CA MET A 43 -4.76 0.93 0.39
C MET A 43 -4.70 -0.15 1.48
N ILE A 44 -5.84 -0.55 2.04
CA ILE A 44 -5.92 -1.64 3.04
C ILE A 44 -5.31 -2.93 2.47
N GLY A 45 -5.72 -3.33 1.26
CA GLY A 45 -5.19 -4.53 0.61
C GLY A 45 -3.67 -4.47 0.40
N SER A 46 -3.15 -3.30 0.01
CA SER A 46 -1.73 -3.09 -0.21
C SER A 46 -0.91 -3.14 1.09
N VAL A 47 -1.41 -2.53 2.17
CA VAL A 47 -0.78 -2.57 3.49
C VAL A 47 -0.75 -4.00 4.05
N LEU A 48 -1.86 -4.74 3.93
CA LEU A 48 -1.92 -6.14 4.35
C LEU A 48 -0.96 -7.01 3.53
N ASN A 49 -0.90 -6.81 2.21
CA ASN A 49 0.02 -7.54 1.34
C ASN A 49 1.49 -7.26 1.73
N ALA A 50 1.84 -5.99 1.94
CA ALA A 50 3.17 -5.60 2.39
C ALA A 50 3.50 -6.22 3.77
N GLY A 51 2.58 -6.16 4.73
CA GLY A 51 2.75 -6.76 6.06
C GLY A 51 2.93 -8.29 6.01
N THR A 52 2.16 -8.97 5.16
CA THR A 52 2.25 -10.44 5.00
C THR A 52 3.58 -10.85 4.36
N GLU A 53 4.02 -10.10 3.36
CA GLU A 53 5.30 -10.29 2.69
C GLU A 53 6.47 -10.04 3.68
N ILE A 54 6.40 -8.99 4.52
CA ILE A 54 7.34 -8.73 5.62
C ILE A 54 7.38 -9.89 6.62
N GLY A 55 6.21 -10.38 7.07
CA GLY A 55 6.13 -11.51 7.98
C GLY A 55 6.77 -12.78 7.41
N LYS A 56 6.59 -13.06 6.11
CA LYS A 56 7.24 -14.19 5.43
C LYS A 56 8.77 -14.03 5.38
N ASN A 57 9.27 -12.83 5.10
CA ASN A 57 10.71 -12.58 5.08
C ASN A 57 11.36 -12.64 6.46
N LEU A 58 10.67 -12.18 7.51
CA LEU A 58 11.12 -12.33 8.90
C LEU A 58 11.16 -13.80 9.31
N LYS A 59 10.12 -14.58 9.00
CA LYS A 59 10.08 -16.02 9.28
C LYS A 59 11.16 -16.81 8.53
N LYS A 60 11.60 -16.35 7.35
CA LYS A 60 12.65 -16.99 6.55
C LYS A 60 14.08 -16.66 7.03
N ARG A 61 14.24 -15.58 7.81
CA ARG A 61 15.52 -15.18 8.43
C ARG A 61 15.74 -15.76 9.83
N SER A 62 14.68 -16.25 10.48
CA SER A 62 14.75 -17.01 11.74
C SER A 62 14.96 -18.49 11.49
#